data_AF-A0A356PE45-F1
#
_entry.id   AF-A0A356PE45-F1
#
_cell.length_a   1.000
_cell.length_b   1.000
_cell.length_c   1.000
_cell.angle_alpha   90.00
_cell.angle_beta   90.00
_cell.angle_gamma   90.00
#
_symmetry.space_group_name_H-M   'P 1'
#
loop_
_entity.id
_entity.type
_entity.pdbx_description
1 polymer ?
#
loop_
_entity_poly.entity_id
_entity_poly.type
_entity_poly.pdbx_seq_one_letter_code
_entity_poly.pdbx_strand_id
1 'polypeptide(L)'
;MWWYGFVSYDESRHDPYELTSMLLSKLDITQGLLDRKFSRNPMIIRTILSVLVDNKNAGNPFPSRVKIRELMKYFNRLGGVTIIDALDEADIRKIVSERIEN
;
A
#
# COMPACT_ATOMS: atom_id res chain seq x y z
N MET A 1 5.77 16.38 -4.85
CA MET A 1 5.71 16.25 -3.38
C MET A 1 4.29 16.35 -2.82
N TRP A 2 3.43 17.29 -3.23
CA TRP A 2 2.03 17.41 -2.74
C TRP A 2 1.21 16.11 -2.82
N TRP A 3 1.28 15.41 -3.96
CA TRP A 3 0.51 14.18 -4.20
C TRP A 3 0.74 13.09 -3.13
N TYR A 4 1.95 12.98 -2.61
CA TYR A 4 2.33 11.92 -1.68
C TYR A 4 1.62 12.11 -0.34
N GLY A 5 1.60 13.35 0.15
CA GLY A 5 0.82 13.72 1.32
C GLY A 5 -0.67 13.51 1.06
N PHE A 6 -1.21 13.98 -0.06
CA PHE A 6 -2.63 13.83 -0.37
C PHE A 6 -3.14 12.38 -0.34
N VAL A 7 -2.42 11.45 -0.98
CA VAL A 7 -2.87 10.05 -1.06
C VAL A 7 -2.69 9.28 0.23
N SER A 8 -1.72 9.65 1.07
CA SER A 8 -1.40 8.92 2.31
C SER A 8 -1.89 9.61 3.59
N TYR A 9 -2.29 10.87 3.53
CA TYR A 9 -2.86 11.57 4.68
C TYR A 9 -4.18 10.92 5.10
N ASP A 10 -4.33 10.66 6.39
CA ASP A 10 -5.51 10.02 6.95
C ASP A 10 -5.86 10.64 8.30
N GLU A 11 -6.83 11.55 8.30
CA GLU A 11 -7.27 12.28 9.50
C GLU A 11 -7.90 11.39 10.58
N SER A 12 -8.30 10.16 10.23
CA SER A 12 -8.88 9.21 11.17
C SER A 12 -7.85 8.53 12.08
N ARG A 13 -6.55 8.65 11.74
CA ARG A 13 -5.43 8.08 12.52
C ARG A 13 -4.98 9.03 13.63
N HIS A 14 -4.36 8.45 14.67
CA HIS A 14 -3.78 9.23 15.77
C HIS A 14 -2.66 10.17 15.29
N ASP A 15 -1.80 9.68 14.40
CA ASP A 15 -0.89 10.49 13.60
C ASP A 15 -1.41 10.52 12.15
N PRO A 16 -1.97 11.65 11.68
CA PRO A 16 -2.50 11.76 10.33
C PRO A 16 -1.47 11.54 9.20
N TYR A 17 -0.16 11.59 9.52
CA TYR A 17 0.94 11.38 8.60
C TYR A 17 1.63 10.02 8.78
N GLU A 18 1.08 9.11 9.58
CA GLU A 18 1.67 7.79 9.83
C GLU A 18 1.90 7.01 8.53
N LEU A 19 0.89 6.99 7.65
CA LEU A 19 0.98 6.33 6.35
C LEU A 19 1.94 7.07 5.40
N THR A 20 2.05 8.40 5.51
CA THR A 20 3.05 9.18 4.75
C THR A 20 4.46 8.77 5.16
N SER A 21 4.70 8.61 6.46
CA SER A 21 5.96 8.11 7.00
C SER A 21 6.26 6.69 6.51
N MET A 22 5.26 5.81 6.44
CA MET A 22 5.40 4.47 5.86
C MET A 22 5.72 4.51 4.36
N LEU A 23 4.99 5.31 3.59
CA LEU A 23 5.17 5.48 2.15
C LEU A 23 6.61 5.90 1.83
N LEU A 24 7.13 6.87 2.57
CA LEU A 24 8.47 7.44 2.39
C LEU A 24 9.58 6.63 3.06
N SER A 25 9.26 5.60 3.84
CA SER A 25 10.25 4.82 4.59
C SER A 25 11.25 4.08 3.70
N LYS A 26 10.84 3.70 2.48
CA LYS A 26 11.69 3.04 1.48
C LYS A 26 11.31 3.47 0.07
N LEU A 27 12.33 3.73 -0.76
CA LEU A 27 12.13 4.14 -2.15
C LEU A 27 11.29 3.15 -2.98
N ASP A 28 11.45 1.84 -2.74
CA ASP A 28 10.67 0.82 -3.47
C ASP A 28 9.18 0.84 -3.14
N ILE A 29 8.78 1.29 -1.94
CA ILE A 29 7.36 1.43 -1.56
C ILE A 29 6.76 2.59 -2.35
N THR A 30 7.42 3.75 -2.30
CA THR A 30 7.05 4.94 -3.08
C THR A 30 6.91 4.64 -4.57
N GLN A 31 7.97 4.13 -5.21
CA GLN A 31 7.96 3.82 -6.65
C GLN A 31 6.95 2.73 -6.99
N GLY A 32 6.82 1.73 -6.11
CA GLY A 32 5.90 0.63 -6.28
C GLY A 32 4.43 1.08 -6.31
N LEU A 33 4.07 2.00 -5.42
CA LEU A 33 2.71 2.46 -5.21
C LEU A 33 2.31 3.62 -6.11
N LEU A 34 3.19 4.61 -6.31
CA LEU A 34 2.79 5.88 -6.93
C LEU A 34 2.94 5.90 -8.45
N ASP A 35 3.85 5.10 -9.02
CA ASP A 35 4.11 5.08 -10.48
C ASP A 35 3.09 4.21 -11.26
N ARG A 36 2.00 3.79 -10.61
CA ARG A 36 1.01 2.83 -11.16
C ARG A 36 -0.36 3.48 -11.32
N LYS A 37 -1.20 2.92 -12.21
CA LYS A 37 -2.55 3.47 -12.49
C LYS A 37 -3.47 3.48 -11.26
N PHE A 38 -3.36 2.47 -10.38
CA PHE A 38 -4.15 2.39 -9.15
C PHE A 38 -3.78 3.45 -8.11
N SER A 39 -2.66 4.17 -8.29
CA SER A 39 -2.23 5.22 -7.35
C SER A 39 -3.17 6.41 -7.27
N ARG A 40 -4.08 6.52 -8.25
CA ARG A 40 -5.13 7.54 -8.30
C ARG A 40 -6.26 7.32 -7.31
N ASN A 41 -6.31 6.16 -6.67
CA ASN A 41 -7.30 5.83 -5.67
C ASN A 41 -6.65 5.84 -4.27
N PRO A 42 -6.84 6.91 -3.47
CA PRO A 42 -6.24 7.03 -2.15
C PRO A 42 -6.64 5.90 -1.22
N MET A 43 -7.87 5.35 -1.34
CA MET A 43 -8.30 4.23 -0.51
C MET A 43 -7.35 3.03 -0.68
N ILE A 44 -7.02 2.67 -1.92
CA ILE A 44 -6.11 1.55 -2.20
C ILE A 44 -4.73 1.78 -1.60
N ILE A 45 -4.19 2.99 -1.82
CA ILE A 45 -2.87 3.36 -1.30
C ILE A 45 -2.86 3.30 0.23
N ARG A 46 -3.88 3.89 0.87
CA ARG A 46 -4.01 3.91 2.34
C ARG A 46 -4.15 2.49 2.88
N THR A 47 -4.98 1.64 2.27
CA THR A 47 -5.16 0.26 2.69
C THR A 47 -3.86 -0.54 2.62
N ILE A 48 -3.11 -0.46 1.51
CA ILE A 48 -1.82 -1.15 1.38
C ILE A 48 -0.83 -0.66 2.45
N LEU A 49 -0.72 0.66 2.63
CA LEU A 49 0.16 1.24 3.65
C LEU A 49 -0.25 0.86 5.07
N SER A 50 -1.56 0.77 5.32
CA SER A 50 -2.14 0.37 6.60
C SER A 50 -1.69 -1.04 6.97
N VAL A 51 -1.79 -2.00 6.05
CA VAL A 51 -1.33 -3.37 6.30
C VAL A 51 0.18 -3.43 6.59
N LEU A 52 0.98 -2.61 5.90
CA LEU A 52 2.42 -2.53 6.16
C LEU A 52 2.73 -1.95 7.55
N VAL A 53 1.96 -0.95 7.99
CA VAL A 53 2.05 -0.38 9.34
C VAL A 53 1.64 -1.40 10.38
N ASP A 54 0.50 -2.07 10.18
CA ASP A 54 -0.02 -3.08 11.11
C ASP A 54 0.99 -4.23 11.28
N ASN A 55 1.57 -4.71 10.17
CA ASN A 55 2.61 -5.73 10.19
C ASN A 55 3.88 -5.26 10.94
N LYS A 56 4.29 -4.00 10.78
CA LYS A 56 5.41 -3.42 11.52
C LYS A 56 5.10 -3.30 13.01
N ASN A 57 3.90 -2.86 13.37
CA ASN A 57 3.45 -2.69 14.76
C ASN A 57 3.28 -4.02 15.49
N ALA A 58 2.96 -5.11 14.76
CA ALA A 58 2.96 -6.48 15.28
C ALA A 58 4.38 -7.02 15.56
N GLY A 59 5.44 -6.29 15.22
CA GLY A 59 6.83 -6.71 15.41
C GLY A 59 7.32 -7.70 14.34
N ASN A 60 6.57 -7.92 13.27
CA ASN A 60 6.99 -8.81 12.18
C ASN A 60 8.14 -8.18 11.38
N PRO A 61 9.05 -9.00 10.82
CA PRO A 61 10.06 -8.53 9.89
C PRO A 61 9.42 -7.76 8.74
N PHE A 62 9.98 -6.59 8.44
CA PHE A 62 9.50 -5.80 7.32
C PHE A 62 9.68 -6.60 6.01
N PRO A 63 8.68 -6.63 5.09
CA PRO A 63 8.77 -7.41 3.87
C PRO A 63 10.04 -7.09 3.07
N SER A 64 10.67 -8.13 2.53
CA SER A 64 11.88 -7.93 1.71
C SER A 64 11.57 -7.05 0.49
N ARG A 65 12.60 -6.38 -0.03
CA ARG A 65 12.49 -5.59 -1.27
C ARG A 65 11.88 -6.40 -2.43
N VAL A 66 12.21 -7.69 -2.50
CA VAL A 66 11.68 -8.62 -3.52
C VAL A 66 10.18 -8.82 -3.31
N LYS A 67 9.74 -9.12 -2.08
CA LYS A 67 8.31 -9.29 -1.77
C LYS A 67 7.48 -8.05 -2.10
N ILE A 68 7.96 -6.85 -1.72
CA ILE A 68 7.28 -5.59 -2.06
C ILE A 68 7.13 -5.46 -3.58
N ARG A 69 8.18 -5.72 -4.36
CA ARG A 69 8.12 -5.65 -5.83
C ARG A 69 7.16 -6.67 -6.43
N GLU A 70 7.09 -7.86 -5.88
CA GLU A 70 6.17 -8.91 -6.32
C GLU A 70 4.72 -8.56 -6.03
N LEU A 71 4.44 -7.98 -4.86
CA LEU A 71 3.13 -7.42 -4.51
C LEU A 71 2.70 -6.36 -5.54
N MET A 72 3.57 -5.41 -5.87
CA MET A 72 3.25 -4.35 -6.84
C MET A 72 3.05 -4.90 -8.26
N LYS A 73 3.84 -5.89 -8.68
CA LYS A 73 3.62 -6.61 -9.95
C LYS A 73 2.28 -7.32 -9.97
N TYR A 74 1.85 -7.89 -8.83
CA TYR A 74 0.55 -8.53 -8.73
C TYR A 74 -0.59 -7.54 -8.90
N PHE A 75 -0.59 -6.41 -8.17
CA PHE A 75 -1.59 -5.36 -8.37
C PHE A 75 -1.60 -4.87 -9.82
N ASN A 76 -0.45 -4.66 -10.44
CA ASN A 76 -0.40 -4.25 -11.84
C ASN A 76 -1.04 -5.29 -12.79
N ARG A 77 -0.90 -6.60 -12.52
CA ARG A 77 -1.59 -7.65 -13.29
C ARG A 77 -3.08 -7.72 -13.00
N LEU A 78 -3.46 -7.58 -11.73
CA LEU A 78 -4.87 -7.57 -11.30
C LEU A 78 -5.63 -6.46 -12.04
N GLY A 79 -5.01 -5.29 -12.22
CA GLY A 79 -5.60 -4.17 -12.97
C GLY A 79 -5.69 -4.36 -14.47
N GLY A 80 -5.06 -5.42 -15.01
CA GLY A 80 -5.24 -5.83 -16.40
C GLY A 80 -6.44 -6.75 -16.61
N VAL A 81 -6.92 -7.43 -15.55
CA VAL A 81 -8.00 -8.43 -15.63
C VAL A 81 -9.24 -8.08 -14.79
N THR A 82 -9.14 -7.06 -13.94
CA THR A 82 -10.17 -6.62 -13.00
C THR A 82 -10.13 -5.10 -12.88
N ILE A 83 -11.30 -4.49 -12.66
CA ILE A 83 -11.38 -3.07 -12.29
C ILE A 83 -10.95 -2.97 -10.83
N ILE A 84 -9.66 -2.71 -10.59
CA ILE A 84 -9.10 -2.59 -9.23
C ILE A 84 -9.88 -1.58 -8.39
N ASP A 85 -10.36 -0.48 -9.00
CA ASP A 85 -11.12 0.56 -8.30
C ASP A 85 -12.49 0.09 -7.80
N ALA A 86 -12.97 -1.08 -8.24
CA ALA A 86 -14.19 -1.70 -7.75
C ALA A 86 -13.96 -2.63 -6.54
N LEU A 87 -12.71 -2.90 -6.18
CA LEU A 87 -12.39 -3.66 -4.97
C LEU A 87 -12.61 -2.77 -3.74
N ASP A 88 -13.17 -3.37 -2.69
CA ASP A 88 -13.30 -2.68 -1.41
C ASP A 88 -12.00 -2.77 -0.58
N GLU A 89 -11.99 -2.07 0.54
CA GLU A 89 -10.85 -2.08 1.46
C GLU A 89 -10.55 -3.51 2.00
N ALA A 90 -11.59 -4.31 2.26
CA ALA A 90 -11.44 -5.64 2.83
C ALA A 90 -10.74 -6.60 1.86
N ASP A 91 -11.13 -6.56 0.58
CA ASP A 91 -10.51 -7.32 -0.50
C ASP A 91 -9.02 -6.98 -0.66
N ILE A 92 -8.70 -5.69 -0.68
CA ILE A 92 -7.32 -5.21 -0.82
C ILE A 92 -6.49 -5.63 0.39
N ARG A 93 -7.03 -5.46 1.60
CA ARG A 93 -6.36 -5.85 2.84
C ARG A 93 -6.06 -7.34 2.87
N LYS A 94 -7.01 -8.18 2.45
CA LYS A 94 -6.83 -9.63 2.33
C LYS A 94 -5.70 -9.98 1.35
N ILE A 95 -5.75 -9.43 0.13
CA ILE A 95 -4.74 -9.65 -0.92
C ILE A 95 -3.33 -9.28 -0.44
N VAL A 96 -3.19 -8.15 0.25
CA VAL A 96 -1.89 -7.65 0.72
C VAL A 96 -1.35 -8.53 1.85
N SER A 97 -2.20 -8.89 2.81
CA SER A 97 -1.80 -9.70 3.98
C SER A 97 -1.33 -11.09 3.55
N GLU A 98 -2.12 -11.77 2.70
CA GLU A 98 -1.77 -13.10 2.15
C GLU A 98 -0.41 -13.10 1.42
N ARG A 99 -0.02 -11.98 0.80
CA ARG A 99 1.23 -11.86 0.03
C ARG A 99 2.44 -11.39 0.83
N ILE A 100 2.22 -10.84 2.02
CA ILE A 100 3.30 -10.43 2.92
C ILE A 100 3.74 -11.62 3.77
N GLU A 101 2.78 -12.44 4.22
CA GLU A 101 3.02 -13.63 5.05
C GLU A 101 3.70 -14.77 4.27
N ASN A 102 3.24 -15.06 3.06
CA ASN A 102 3.90 -16.01 2.13
C ASN A 102 5.20 -15.43 1.58
#